data_AF-A0A3P2A4E4-F1
#
_entry.id   AF-A0A3P2A4E4-F1
#
_cell.length_a   1.000
_cell.length_b   1.000
_cell.length_c   1.000
_cell.angle_alpha   90.00
_cell.angle_beta   90.00
_cell.angle_gamma   90.00
#
_symmetry.space_group_name_H-M   'P 1'
#
loop_
_entity.id
_entity.type
_entity.pdbx_description
1 polymer ?
#
loop_
_entity_poly.entity_id
_entity_poly.type
_entity_poly.pdbx_seq_one_letter_code
_entity_poly.pdbx_strand_id
1 'polypeptide(L)' 'MESLYILIPISILLAFVMAYFFWWSGKSGQFDDLEGPAHRIIMDDDTPAAPPESADKEAPCQKSD' A
#
# COMPACT_ATOMS: atom_id res chain seq x y z
N MET A 1 13.18 6.67 -45.21
CA MET A 1 14.23 7.19 -44.30
C MET A 1 13.73 8.35 -43.44
N GLU A 2 12.65 9.05 -43.82
CA GLU A 2 12.05 10.15 -43.05
C GLU A 2 11.56 9.80 -41.63
N SER A 3 11.02 8.59 -41.44
CA SER A 3 10.41 8.19 -40.17
C SER A 3 11.40 8.15 -39.01
N LEU A 4 12.67 7.80 -39.27
CA LEU A 4 13.71 7.77 -38.24
C LEU A 4 13.92 9.13 -37.59
N TYR A 5 13.78 10.22 -38.35
CA TYR A 5 13.92 11.58 -37.81
C TYR A 5 12.81 11.95 -36.82
N ILE A 6 11.65 11.31 -36.89
CA ILE A 6 10.54 11.50 -35.95
C ILE A 6 10.63 10.49 -34.80
N LEU A 7 11.03 9.25 -35.08
CA LEU A 7 11.08 8.19 -34.07
C LEU A 7 12.21 8.40 -33.04
N ILE A 8 13.37 8.90 -33.45
CA ILE A 8 14.50 9.17 -32.55
C ILE A 8 14.16 10.20 -31.47
N PRO A 9 13.63 11.40 -31.76
CA PRO A 9 13.30 12.37 -30.72
C PRO A 9 12.14 11.88 -29.84
N ILE A 10 11.16 11.17 -30.41
CA ILE A 10 10.06 10.59 -29.62
C ILE A 10 10.59 9.56 -28.62
N SER A 11 11.51 8.68 -29.02
CA SER A 11 12.05 7.65 -28.11
C SER A 11 12.88 8.27 -26.99
N ILE A 12 13.67 9.30 -27.28
CA ILE A 12 14.43 10.06 -26.29
C ILE A 12 13.48 10.72 -25.28
N LEU A 13 12.41 11.36 -25.77
CA LEU A 13 11.41 12.00 -24.92
C LEU A 13 10.71 10.98 -24.01
N LEU A 14 10.36 9.81 -24.55
CA LEU A 14 9.78 8.71 -23.79
C LEU A 14 10.74 8.19 -22.69
N ALA A 15 12.03 8.08 -23.01
CA ALA A 15 13.06 7.67 -22.06
C ALA A 15 13.21 8.69 -20.91
N PHE A 16 13.19 9.98 -21.21
CA PHE A 16 13.19 11.03 -20.17
C PHE A 16 11.95 10.99 -19.28
N VAL A 17 10.76 10.76 -19.87
CA VAL A 17 9.52 10.61 -19.10
C VAL A 17 9.62 9.41 -18.15
N MET A 18 10.04 8.25 -18.65
CA MET A 18 10.25 7.06 -17.83
C MET A 18 11.25 7.33 -16.69
N ALA A 19 12.40 7.94 -16.99
CA ALA A 19 13.41 8.27 -15.98
C ALA A 19 12.88 9.25 -14.92
N TYR A 20 12.10 10.26 -15.33
CA TYR A 20 11.45 11.20 -14.42
C TYR A 20 10.47 10.50 -13.49
N PHE A 21 9.60 9.63 -14.02
CA PHE A 21 8.65 8.86 -13.21
C PHE A 21 9.36 7.93 -12.22
N PHE A 22 10.44 7.26 -12.64
CA PHE A 22 11.25 6.42 -11.76
C PHE A 22 11.88 7.23 -10.61
N TRP A 23 12.49 8.37 -10.92
CA TRP A 23 13.06 9.26 -9.89
C TRP A 23 11.96 9.72 -8.93
N TRP A 24 10.85 10.23 -9.46
CA TRP A 24 9.74 10.72 -8.66
C TRP A 24 9.13 9.63 -7.77
N SER A 25 8.94 8.42 -8.30
CA SER A 25 8.46 7.26 -7.55
C SER A 25 9.40 6.90 -6.39
N GLY A 26 10.71 6.86 -6.65
CA GLY A 26 11.72 6.62 -5.61
C GLY A 26 11.72 7.69 -4.51
N LYS A 27 11.50 8.97 -4.87
CA LYS A 27 11.36 10.05 -3.88
C LYS A 27 10.02 10.02 -3.13
N SER A 28 8.96 9.50 -3.73
CA SER A 28 7.60 9.54 -3.17
C SER A 28 7.38 8.56 -2.01
N GLY A 29 8.41 7.84 -1.56
CA GLY A 29 8.33 7.01 -0.35
C GLY A 29 7.37 5.82 -0.47
N GLN A 30 6.88 5.50 -1.67
CA GLN A 30 5.95 4.39 -1.94
C GLN A 30 6.53 3.00 -1.62
N PHE A 31 7.82 2.91 -1.33
CA PHE A 31 8.50 1.68 -0.91
C PHE A 31 8.54 1.51 0.61
N ASP A 32 8.18 2.54 1.40
CA ASP A 32 8.20 2.50 2.87
C ASP A 32 7.05 1.64 3.43
N ASP A 33 5.90 1.61 2.73
CA ASP A 33 4.74 0.79 3.12
C ASP A 33 4.83 -0.69 2.70
N LEU A 34 5.95 -1.12 2.11
CA LEU A 34 6.22 -2.55 1.86
C LEU A 34 6.76 -3.27 3.11
N GLU A 35 7.25 -2.54 4.12
CA GLU A 35 7.70 -3.13 5.39
C GLU A 35 6.53 -3.44 6.34
N GLY A 36 5.43 -2.66 6.26
CA GLY A 36 4.28 -2.78 7.14
C GLY A 36 3.52 -4.13 7.08
N PRO A 37 3.25 -4.73 5.90
CA PRO A 37 2.55 -6.01 5.76
C PRO A 37 3.35 -7.25 6.18
N ALA A 38 4.66 -7.25 5.93
CA ALA A 38 5.50 -8.41 6.24
C ALA A 38 5.69 -8.58 7.76
N HIS A 39 5.79 -7.47 8.50
CA HIS A 39 6.00 -7.52 9.96
C HIS A 39 4.79 -8.07 10.72
N ARG A 40 3.58 -7.79 10.23
CA ARG A 40 2.33 -8.30 10.84
C ARG A 40 2.11 -9.79 10.60
N ILE A 41 2.59 -10.38 9.50
CA ILE A 41 2.45 -11.84 9.26
C ILE A 41 3.34 -12.68 10.19
N ILE A 42 4.51 -12.19 10.60
CA ILE A 42 5.42 -12.91 11.51
C ILE A 42 5.00 -12.74 12.99
N MET A 43 4.37 -11.61 13.33
CA MET A 43 4.02 -11.25 14.72
C MET A 43 2.59 -11.67 15.14
N ASP A 44 1.73 -12.11 14.20
CA ASP A 44 0.31 -12.44 14.47
C ASP A 44 0.08 -13.94 14.81
N ASP A 45 1.11 -14.78 14.75
CA ASP A 45 1.00 -16.24 15.02
C ASP A 45 1.08 -16.59 16.52
N ASP A 46 1.41 -15.62 17.39
CA ASP A 46 1.59 -15.84 18.84
C ASP A 46 0.45 -15.30 19.72
N THR A 47 -0.63 -14.75 19.14
CA THR A 47 -1.78 -14.29 19.94
C THR A 47 -2.99 -15.20 19.69
N PRO A 48 -3.43 -16.02 20.66
CA PRO A 48 -4.67 -16.77 20.52
C PRO A 48 -5.81 -15.79 20.31
N ALA A 49 -6.53 -15.95 19.19
CA ALA A 49 -7.67 -15.12 18.83
C ALA A 49 -8.64 -15.01 20.01
N ALA A 50 -8.76 -13.80 20.58
CA ALA A 50 -9.88 -13.49 21.45
C ALA A 50 -11.17 -13.67 20.62
N PRO A 51 -12.20 -14.37 21.13
CA PRO A 51 -13.42 -14.62 20.37
C PRO A 51 -14.04 -13.29 19.92
N PRO A 52 -14.74 -13.26 18.76
CA PRO A 52 -15.49 -12.08 18.37
C PRO A 52 -16.63 -11.88 19.37
N GLU A 53 -16.42 -11.03 20.37
CA GLU A 53 -17.49 -10.47 21.18
C GLU A 53 -18.36 -9.64 20.25
N SER A 54 -19.47 -10.27 19.88
CA SER A 54 -20.60 -9.65 19.21
C SER A 54 -21.11 -8.57 20.13
N ALA A 55 -20.62 -7.35 19.93
CA ALA A 55 -21.24 -6.14 20.44
C ALA A 55 -22.56 -5.91 19.68
N ASP A 56 -23.54 -6.77 19.96
CA ASP A 56 -24.94 -6.41 19.79
C ASP A 56 -25.46 -5.88 21.12
N LYS A 57 -26.16 -4.77 21.00
CA LYS A 57 -26.50 -3.83 22.06
C LYS A 57 -27.74 -4.35 22.77
N GLU A 58 -27.71 -4.49 24.10
CA GLU A 58 -28.90 -4.14 24.89
C GLU A 58 -28.57 -3.78 26.34
N ALA A 59 -29.24 -2.72 26.79
CA ALA A 59 -29.02 -1.96 28.01
C ALA A 59 -29.79 -2.59 29.22
N PRO A 60 -29.75 -2.00 30.42
CA PRO A 60 -29.60 -2.72 31.69
C PRO A 60 -30.92 -3.18 32.34
N CYS A 61 -30.87 -4.29 33.10
CA CYS A 61 -31.80 -4.51 34.21
C CYS A 61 -31.04 -4.45 35.53
N GLN A 62 -31.45 -3.47 36.35
CA GLN A 62 -30.89 -3.17 37.64
C GLN A 62 -31.09 -4.29 38.64
N LYS A 63 -30.10 -4.38 39.52
CA LYS A 63 -30.07 -5.09 40.78
C LYS A 63 -31.15 -4.56 41.72
N SER A 64 -32.12 -5.39 42.07
CA SER A 64 -32.96 -5.24 43.26
C SER A 64 -32.86 -6.54 44.05
N ASP A 65 -32.11 -6.50 45.15
CA ASP A 65 -32.35 -7.15 46.45
C ASP A 65 -31.16 -6.89 47.38
#